data_AF-A0A3B9PB82-F1
#
_entry.id   AF-A0A3B9PB82-F1
#
_cell.length_a   1.000
_cell.length_b   1.000
_cell.length_c   1.000
_cell.angle_alpha   90.00
_cell.angle_beta   90.00
_cell.angle_gamma   90.00
#
_symmetry.space_group_name_H-M   'P 1'
#
loop_
_entity.id
_entity.type
_entity.pdbx_description
1 polymer ?
#
loop_
_entity_poly.entity_id
_entity_poly.type
_entity_poly.pdbx_seq_one_letter_code
_entity_poly.pdbx_strand_id
1 'polypeptide(L)'
;MNTKISHIKIIVIIIVVALSIAACNASGGASAEVEALQQQVDALATQNAILLEERQDSANGNVSGEVDAPAPPESDTAPQIAINTPTPESLPTEPVKAGTPITYEGWSMTVHPEIISCDPGGDFHSWGFKIFIRNLSETGRFFRYTMAGINIRDNIGNTYDYAKGNSIYEYLNDVKNLNVPGESSATISSGRDSTRYFSRNNNIQAYVGSIPLEASQMIISFDNFGPFTGVEVIIDL
;
A
#
# COMPACT_ATOMS: atom_id res chain seq x y z
N MET A 1 50.81 26.02 1.64
CA MET A 1 50.10 26.22 2.92
C MET A 1 48.58 26.12 2.71
N ASN A 2 48.05 24.98 2.23
CA ASN A 2 46.61 24.86 1.86
C ASN A 2 46.00 23.45 1.96
N THR A 3 46.62 22.49 2.65
CA THR A 3 46.08 21.12 2.78
C THR A 3 45.32 20.87 4.08
N LYS A 4 45.56 21.66 5.15
CA LYS A 4 44.91 21.45 6.46
C LYS A 4 43.45 21.89 6.51
N ILE A 5 43.03 22.85 5.68
CA ILE A 5 41.66 23.40 5.69
C ILE A 5 40.65 22.44 5.03
N SER A 6 41.10 21.59 4.09
CA SER A 6 40.25 20.62 3.40
C SER A 6 39.83 19.46 4.31
N HIS A 7 40.76 18.94 5.14
CA HIS A 7 40.47 17.82 6.04
C HIS A 7 39.52 18.18 7.18
N ILE A 8 39.56 19.42 7.67
CA ILE A 8 38.65 19.89 8.74
C ILE A 8 37.20 19.93 8.25
N LYS A 9 36.96 20.30 6.98
CA LYS A 9 35.59 20.32 6.42
C LYS A 9 35.02 18.92 6.19
N ILE A 10 35.85 17.96 5.81
CA ILE A 10 35.43 16.57 5.60
C ILE A 10 35.07 15.89 6.93
N ILE A 11 35.83 16.15 7.99
CA ILE A 11 35.54 15.59 9.33
C ILE A 11 34.22 16.13 9.90
N VAL A 12 33.92 17.41 9.69
CA VAL A 12 32.66 18.00 10.17
C VAL A 12 31.43 17.41 9.47
N ILE A 13 31.53 17.12 8.17
CA ILE A 13 30.42 16.49 7.41
C ILE A 13 30.17 15.05 7.89
N ILE A 14 31.23 14.28 8.19
CA ILE A 14 31.10 12.91 8.70
C ILE A 14 30.46 12.89 10.10
N ILE A 15 30.79 13.85 10.97
CA ILE A 15 30.21 13.93 12.32
C ILE A 15 28.73 14.32 12.28
N VAL A 16 28.31 15.20 11.35
CA VAL A 16 26.89 15.58 11.19
C VAL A 16 26.07 14.40 10.64
N VAL A 17 26.60 13.62 9.71
CA VAL A 17 25.95 12.42 9.18
C VAL A 17 25.87 11.31 10.24
N ALA A 18 26.91 11.11 11.06
CA ALA A 18 26.91 10.12 12.13
C ALA A 18 25.95 10.47 13.29
N LEU A 19 25.79 11.76 13.61
CA LEU A 19 24.82 12.22 14.62
C LEU A 19 23.36 12.14 14.15
N SER A 20 23.13 12.13 12.83
CA SER A 20 21.79 11.96 12.26
C SER A 20 21.29 10.51 12.34
N ILE A 21 22.21 9.54 12.45
CA ILE A 21 21.88 8.10 12.56
C ILE A 21 21.61 7.70 14.02
N ALA A 22 22.16 8.42 14.99
CA ALA A 22 21.97 8.12 16.42
C ALA A 22 20.71 8.75 17.05
N ALA A 23 20.03 9.69 16.37
CA ALA A 23 18.89 10.42 16.92
C ALA A 23 17.50 9.79 16.62
N CYS A 24 17.43 8.69 15.86
CA CYS A 24 16.16 8.03 15.52
C CYS A 24 15.87 6.72 16.29
N ASN A 25 16.64 6.40 17.34
CA ASN A 25 16.36 5.24 18.20
C ASN A 25 15.71 5.64 19.54
N ALA A 26 14.77 6.58 19.51
CA ALA A 26 13.98 6.96 20.67
C ALA A 26 12.54 7.30 20.28
N SER A 27 11.81 6.33 19.72
CA SER A 27 10.35 6.32 19.77
C SER A 27 9.87 4.90 20.11
N GLY A 28 9.56 4.71 21.40
CA GLY A 28 8.98 3.50 21.94
C GLY A 28 7.66 3.16 21.24
N GLY A 29 7.61 1.98 20.64
CA GLY A 29 6.48 1.46 19.88
C GLY A 29 6.82 0.18 19.12
N ALA A 30 8.10 0.02 18.73
CA ALA A 30 8.56 -1.13 17.94
C ALA A 30 8.91 -2.40 18.76
N SER A 31 9.05 -2.31 20.10
CA SER A 31 9.53 -3.47 20.87
C SER A 31 8.51 -4.60 20.97
N ALA A 32 7.22 -4.28 21.10
CA ALA A 32 6.18 -5.30 21.25
C ALA A 32 5.94 -6.10 19.94
N GLU A 33 6.04 -5.42 18.79
CA GLU A 33 5.89 -6.07 17.48
C GLU A 33 7.13 -6.91 17.12
N VAL A 34 8.33 -6.41 17.45
CA VAL A 34 9.59 -7.17 17.27
C VAL A 34 9.67 -8.36 18.24
N GLU A 35 9.21 -8.22 19.48
CA GLU A 35 9.11 -9.35 20.42
C GLU A 35 8.08 -10.39 19.97
N ALA A 36 6.93 -9.97 19.43
CA ALA A 36 5.93 -10.88 18.88
C ALA A 36 6.45 -11.63 17.64
N LEU A 37 7.16 -10.94 16.75
CA LEU A 37 7.82 -11.56 15.58
C LEU A 37 8.91 -12.54 16.00
N GLN A 38 9.71 -12.20 17.02
CA GLN A 38 10.74 -13.09 17.53
C GLN A 38 10.15 -14.36 18.16
N GLN A 39 9.08 -14.22 18.96
CA GLN A 39 8.36 -15.36 19.53
C GLN A 39 7.77 -16.27 18.44
N GLN A 40 7.32 -15.70 17.33
CA GLN A 40 6.80 -16.47 16.20
C GLN A 40 7.90 -17.24 15.46
N VAL A 41 9.08 -16.64 15.28
CA VAL A 41 10.25 -17.30 14.68
C VAL A 41 10.75 -18.44 15.58
N ASP A 42 10.81 -18.23 16.89
CA ASP A 42 11.25 -19.25 17.85
C ASP A 42 10.29 -20.45 17.89
N ALA A 43 8.98 -20.19 17.81
CA ALA A 43 7.96 -21.25 17.72
C ALA A 43 8.08 -22.08 16.44
N LEU A 44 8.32 -21.43 15.29
CA LEU A 44 8.55 -22.10 14.01
C LEU A 44 9.85 -22.92 14.00
N ALA A 45 10.92 -22.38 14.58
CA ALA A 45 12.19 -23.10 14.72
C ALA A 45 12.03 -24.37 15.58
N THR A 46 11.28 -24.27 16.68
CA THR A 46 10.98 -25.39 17.56
C THR A 46 10.16 -26.46 16.85
N GLN A 47 9.14 -26.06 16.08
CA GLN A 47 8.32 -27.02 15.31
C GLN A 47 9.14 -27.75 14.25
N ASN A 48 10.05 -27.04 13.56
CA ASN A 48 10.96 -27.65 12.59
C ASN A 48 11.96 -28.62 13.25
N ALA A 49 12.40 -28.35 14.48
CA ALA A 49 13.27 -29.26 15.22
C ALA A 49 12.54 -30.56 15.60
N ILE A 50 11.30 -30.48 16.08
CA ILE A 50 10.48 -31.66 16.44
C ILE A 50 10.20 -32.53 15.20
N LEU A 51 9.87 -31.91 14.06
CA LEU A 51 9.64 -32.63 12.79
C LEU A 51 10.92 -33.32 12.26
N LEU A 52 12.09 -32.78 12.57
CA LEU A 52 13.37 -33.41 12.22
C LEU A 52 13.70 -34.58 13.15
N GLU A 53 13.38 -34.48 14.45
CA GLU A 53 13.51 -35.59 15.41
C GLU A 53 12.57 -36.75 15.07
N GLU A 54 11.28 -36.50 14.79
CA GLU A 54 10.33 -37.56 14.37
C GLU A 54 10.80 -38.28 13.09
N ARG A 55 11.42 -37.55 12.16
CA ARG A 55 11.98 -38.14 10.93
C ARG A 55 13.27 -38.91 11.17
N GLN A 56 14.06 -38.58 12.18
CA GLN A 56 15.25 -39.35 12.54
C GLN A 56 14.92 -40.63 13.30
N ASP A 57 13.92 -40.59 14.19
CA ASP A 57 13.44 -41.78 14.91
C ASP A 57 12.75 -42.79 13.96
N SER A 58 12.09 -42.29 12.90
CA SER A 58 11.51 -43.15 11.86
C SER A 58 12.55 -43.77 10.90
N ALA A 59 13.78 -43.25 10.86
CA ALA A 59 14.80 -43.67 9.89
C ALA A 59 15.79 -44.73 10.43
N ASN A 60 15.73 -45.07 11.73
CA ASN A 60 16.76 -45.91 12.36
C ASN A 60 16.24 -47.19 13.06
N GLY A 61 15.11 -47.73 12.62
CA GLY A 61 14.54 -48.98 13.15
C GLY A 61 14.49 -50.10 12.12
N ASN A 62 15.53 -50.94 12.07
CA ASN A 62 15.54 -52.19 11.32
C ASN A 62 15.26 -53.36 12.29
N VAL A 63 14.00 -53.68 12.59
CA VAL A 63 13.64 -54.95 13.27
C VAL A 63 12.29 -55.46 12.77
N SER A 64 12.34 -56.64 12.17
CA SER A 64 11.21 -57.55 11.91
C SER A 64 10.51 -57.96 13.21
N GLY A 65 9.21 -57.73 13.31
CA GLY A 65 8.37 -58.25 14.39
C GLY A 65 6.96 -57.70 14.27
N GLU A 66 5.98 -58.60 14.18
CA GLU A 66 4.57 -58.29 14.39
C GLU A 66 4.41 -57.73 15.81
N VAL A 67 4.10 -56.44 15.93
CA VAL A 67 3.81 -55.78 17.20
C VAL A 67 2.46 -55.11 17.06
N ASP A 68 1.50 -55.61 17.83
CA ASP A 68 0.16 -55.07 17.99
C ASP A 68 0.25 -53.58 18.35
N ALA A 69 -0.43 -52.73 17.58
CA ALA A 69 -0.37 -51.29 17.79
C ALA A 69 -0.98 -50.95 19.15
N PRO A 70 -0.30 -50.15 20.01
CA PRO A 70 -0.95 -49.60 21.19
C PRO A 70 -2.15 -48.75 20.75
N ALA A 71 -3.26 -48.83 21.48
CA ALA A 71 -4.41 -47.95 21.24
C ALA A 71 -3.95 -46.48 21.27
N PRO A 72 -4.49 -45.61 20.38
CA PRO A 72 -4.05 -44.23 20.29
C PRO A 72 -4.27 -43.52 21.64
N PRO A 73 -3.35 -42.64 22.06
CA PRO A 73 -3.52 -41.90 23.31
C PRO A 73 -4.82 -41.10 23.26
N GLU A 74 -5.54 -41.11 24.38
CA GLU A 74 -6.75 -40.32 24.56
C GLU A 74 -6.45 -38.84 24.28
N SER A 75 -7.39 -38.19 23.62
CA SER A 75 -7.33 -36.84 23.09
C SER A 75 -7.04 -35.79 24.16
N ASP A 76 -5.77 -35.60 24.51
CA ASP A 76 -5.31 -34.34 25.05
C ASP A 76 -5.41 -33.30 23.93
N THR A 77 -6.14 -32.23 24.22
CA THR A 77 -6.42 -31.15 23.28
C THR A 77 -5.10 -30.46 22.93
N ALA A 78 -4.46 -30.91 21.85
CA ALA A 78 -3.32 -30.22 21.28
C ALA A 78 -3.74 -28.76 21.02
N PRO A 79 -2.92 -27.76 21.41
CA PRO A 79 -3.19 -26.39 21.03
C PRO A 79 -3.22 -26.37 19.50
N GLN A 80 -4.40 -26.17 18.92
CA GLN A 80 -4.53 -25.97 17.50
C GLN A 80 -3.72 -24.73 17.18
N ILE A 81 -2.53 -24.91 16.60
CA ILE A 81 -1.83 -23.83 15.94
C ILE A 81 -2.79 -23.40 14.85
N ALA A 82 -3.45 -22.26 15.06
CA ALA A 82 -4.19 -21.59 14.03
C ALA A 82 -3.19 -21.25 12.94
N ILE A 83 -3.08 -22.12 11.93
CA ILE A 83 -2.47 -21.76 10.67
C ILE A 83 -3.36 -20.62 10.18
N ASN A 84 -2.86 -19.39 10.28
CA ASN A 84 -3.43 -18.26 9.56
C ASN A 84 -3.36 -18.65 8.09
N THR A 85 -4.42 -19.29 7.59
CA THR A 85 -4.70 -19.33 6.17
C THR A 85 -4.54 -17.89 5.71
N PRO A 86 -3.65 -17.59 4.74
CA PRO A 86 -3.49 -16.24 4.24
C PRO A 86 -4.89 -15.72 3.94
N THR A 87 -5.28 -14.64 4.62
CA THR A 87 -6.54 -13.96 4.34
C THR A 87 -6.60 -13.83 2.83
N PRO A 88 -7.67 -14.30 2.17
CA PRO A 88 -7.81 -14.14 0.74
C PRO A 88 -7.45 -12.70 0.40
N GLU A 89 -6.47 -12.53 -0.48
CA GLU A 89 -6.17 -11.23 -1.05
C GLU A 89 -7.41 -10.92 -1.89
N SER A 90 -8.38 -10.25 -1.28
CA SER A 90 -9.66 -9.89 -1.88
C SER A 90 -9.81 -8.40 -1.74
N LEU A 91 -10.29 -7.77 -2.80
CA LEU A 91 -10.63 -6.36 -2.73
C LEU A 91 -11.72 -6.13 -1.68
N PRO A 92 -11.68 -4.98 -0.97
CA PRO A 92 -12.73 -4.61 -0.04
C PRO A 92 -14.07 -4.49 -0.78
N THR A 93 -15.11 -5.10 -0.20
CA THR A 93 -16.49 -5.01 -0.72
C THR A 93 -17.25 -3.82 -0.17
N GLU A 94 -16.79 -3.28 0.96
CA GLU A 94 -17.33 -2.07 1.58
C GLU A 94 -16.38 -0.89 1.35
N PRO A 95 -16.88 0.34 1.29
CA PRO A 95 -16.04 1.51 1.10
C PRO A 95 -14.96 1.65 2.19
N VAL A 96 -13.74 2.00 1.77
CA VAL A 96 -12.60 2.16 2.67
C VAL A 96 -12.37 3.63 2.99
N LYS A 97 -12.04 3.97 4.23
CA LYS A 97 -11.70 5.35 4.60
C LYS A 97 -10.37 5.79 3.97
N ALA A 98 -10.34 6.98 3.37
CA ALA A 98 -9.13 7.58 2.83
C ALA A 98 -8.02 7.71 3.89
N GLY A 99 -6.77 7.64 3.46
CA GLY A 99 -5.61 7.47 4.32
C GLY A 99 -5.34 6.01 4.74
N THR A 100 -6.30 5.10 4.54
CA THR A 100 -6.10 3.66 4.79
C THR A 100 -5.54 2.98 3.54
N PRO A 101 -4.41 2.24 3.65
CA PRO A 101 -3.89 1.45 2.53
C PRO A 101 -4.80 0.27 2.17
N ILE A 102 -4.99 0.04 0.87
CA ILE A 102 -5.65 -1.14 0.31
C ILE A 102 -4.59 -1.95 -0.42
N THR A 103 -4.33 -3.17 0.05
CA THR A 103 -3.32 -4.07 -0.52
C THR A 103 -3.97 -5.16 -1.35
N TYR A 104 -3.57 -5.28 -2.61
CA TYR A 104 -4.07 -6.32 -3.53
C TYR A 104 -3.13 -6.52 -4.73
N GLU A 105 -2.90 -7.77 -5.13
CA GLU A 105 -2.00 -8.23 -6.21
C GLU A 105 -0.57 -7.64 -6.17
N GLY A 106 -0.01 -7.53 -4.96
CA GLY A 106 1.33 -6.96 -4.75
C GLY A 106 1.41 -5.45 -5.01
N TRP A 107 0.28 -4.76 -4.97
CA TRP A 107 0.18 -3.30 -4.95
C TRP A 107 -0.46 -2.83 -3.65
N SER A 108 -0.08 -1.64 -3.19
CA SER A 108 -0.81 -0.92 -2.15
C SER A 108 -1.28 0.43 -2.70
N MET A 109 -2.58 0.68 -2.64
CA MET A 109 -3.19 1.96 -3.00
C MET A 109 -3.61 2.72 -1.74
N THR A 110 -3.36 4.02 -1.71
CA THR A 110 -3.85 4.91 -0.64
C THR A 110 -4.34 6.21 -1.24
N VAL A 111 -5.60 6.56 -1.02
CA VAL A 111 -6.14 7.88 -1.39
C VAL A 111 -5.82 8.86 -0.26
N HIS A 112 -5.34 10.05 -0.62
CA HIS A 112 -5.07 11.10 0.36
C HIS A 112 -6.38 11.60 0.99
N PRO A 113 -6.45 11.80 2.32
CA PRO A 113 -7.68 12.20 3.01
C PRO A 113 -8.08 13.67 2.80
N GLU A 114 -7.42 14.40 1.92
CA GLU A 114 -7.69 15.82 1.70
C GLU A 114 -7.96 16.08 0.22
N ILE A 115 -8.96 16.94 0.00
CA ILE A 115 -9.24 17.52 -1.31
C ILE A 115 -8.29 18.68 -1.55
N ILE A 116 -7.73 18.75 -2.75
CA ILE A 116 -6.81 19.81 -3.15
C ILE A 116 -7.51 20.76 -4.13
N SER A 117 -7.25 22.05 -4.00
CA SER A 117 -7.62 23.04 -5.01
C SER A 117 -6.68 22.93 -6.20
N CYS A 118 -7.20 22.61 -7.39
CA CYS A 118 -6.41 22.45 -8.61
C CYS A 118 -6.23 23.78 -9.36
N ASP A 119 -7.12 24.75 -9.15
CA ASP A 119 -7.00 26.09 -9.70
C ASP A 119 -7.39 27.18 -8.68
N PRO A 120 -6.54 27.43 -7.64
CA PRO A 120 -6.85 28.33 -6.52
C PRO A 120 -6.92 29.83 -6.90
N GLY A 121 -6.99 30.18 -8.18
CA GLY A 121 -7.06 31.56 -8.65
C GLY A 121 -7.55 31.71 -10.08
N GLY A 122 -8.20 30.69 -10.64
CA GLY A 122 -8.79 30.76 -11.98
C GLY A 122 -10.28 30.47 -11.96
N ASP A 123 -10.92 30.72 -13.10
CA ASP A 123 -12.37 30.85 -13.23
C ASP A 123 -13.14 29.51 -13.10
N PHE A 124 -12.43 28.39 -13.05
CA PHE A 124 -13.03 27.07 -13.15
C PHE A 124 -13.34 26.40 -11.80
N HIS A 125 -12.90 26.98 -10.67
CA HIS A 125 -13.14 26.45 -9.32
C HIS A 125 -12.96 24.93 -9.23
N SER A 126 -11.86 24.43 -9.79
CA SER A 126 -11.60 22.99 -9.89
C SER A 126 -10.85 22.47 -8.67
N TRP A 127 -11.17 21.24 -8.30
CA TRP A 127 -10.58 20.52 -7.18
C TRP A 127 -10.25 19.09 -7.57
N GLY A 128 -9.55 18.37 -6.70
CA GLY A 128 -9.22 16.98 -6.92
C GLY A 128 -8.52 16.37 -5.72
N PHE A 129 -7.73 15.32 -5.94
CA PHE A 129 -7.10 14.57 -4.85
C PHE A 129 -5.80 13.91 -5.32
N LYS A 130 -5.15 13.19 -4.40
CA LYS A 130 -3.92 12.44 -4.66
C LYS A 130 -4.14 10.97 -4.32
N ILE A 131 -3.48 10.10 -5.07
CA ILE A 131 -3.44 8.66 -4.85
C ILE A 131 -1.97 8.25 -4.79
N PHE A 132 -1.61 7.50 -3.77
CA PHE A 132 -0.30 6.87 -3.64
C PHE A 132 -0.40 5.42 -4.06
N ILE A 133 0.45 5.03 -5.01
CA ILE A 133 0.58 3.65 -5.47
C ILE A 133 1.95 3.15 -5.04
N ARG A 134 1.98 2.11 -4.22
CA ARG A 134 3.21 1.43 -3.80
C ARG A 134 3.30 0.07 -4.47
N ASN A 135 4.43 -0.19 -5.12
CA ASN A 135 4.77 -1.52 -5.61
C ASN A 135 5.37 -2.32 -4.44
N LEU A 136 4.75 -3.45 -4.09
CA LEU A 136 5.19 -4.29 -2.98
C LEU A 136 6.15 -5.40 -3.43
N SER A 137 6.41 -5.50 -4.73
CA SER A 137 7.41 -6.43 -5.27
C SER A 137 8.80 -5.79 -5.35
N GLU A 138 9.83 -6.63 -5.39
CA GLU A 138 11.24 -6.22 -5.51
C GLU A 138 11.57 -5.63 -6.90
N THR A 139 10.77 -5.93 -7.92
CA THR A 139 11.05 -5.52 -9.30
C THR A 139 10.14 -4.37 -9.74
N GLY A 140 10.65 -3.52 -10.63
CA GLY A 140 9.85 -2.46 -11.23
C GLY A 140 8.70 -3.02 -12.07
N ARG A 141 7.50 -2.46 -11.90
CA ARG A 141 6.29 -2.88 -12.61
C ARG A 141 5.53 -1.65 -13.11
N PHE A 142 4.74 -1.82 -14.17
CA PHE A 142 3.82 -0.79 -14.62
C PHE A 142 2.48 -0.91 -13.91
N PHE A 143 2.04 0.16 -13.26
CA PHE A 143 0.66 0.33 -12.82
C PHE A 143 -0.16 0.94 -13.97
N ARG A 144 -1.21 0.24 -14.40
CA ARG A 144 -1.99 0.62 -15.59
C ARG A 144 -3.38 1.06 -15.19
N TYR A 145 -3.82 2.22 -15.66
CA TYR A 145 -5.16 2.75 -15.32
C TYR A 145 -5.74 3.63 -16.43
N THR A 146 -7.05 3.84 -16.42
CA THR A 146 -7.72 4.88 -17.21
C THR A 146 -8.28 5.97 -16.30
N MET A 147 -8.28 7.21 -16.77
CA MET A 147 -8.84 8.33 -16.01
C MET A 147 -10.37 8.25 -15.94
N ALA A 148 -11.01 7.79 -17.02
CA ALA A 148 -12.46 7.55 -17.08
C ALA A 148 -12.96 6.52 -16.05
N GLY A 149 -12.05 5.72 -15.50
CA GLY A 149 -12.31 4.77 -14.43
C GLY A 149 -12.49 5.37 -13.04
N ILE A 150 -12.32 6.69 -12.89
CA ILE A 150 -12.38 7.37 -11.58
C ILE A 150 -13.65 8.21 -11.50
N ASN A 151 -14.62 7.71 -10.74
CA ASN A 151 -15.91 8.35 -10.56
C ASN A 151 -16.01 8.96 -9.16
N ILE A 152 -16.66 10.13 -9.06
CA ILE A 152 -16.86 10.80 -7.77
C ILE A 152 -18.32 11.15 -7.56
N ARG A 153 -18.80 10.83 -6.36
CA ARG A 153 -20.09 11.28 -5.82
C ARG A 153 -19.94 11.73 -4.38
N ASP A 154 -20.93 12.46 -3.87
CA ASP A 154 -21.05 12.69 -2.43
C ASP A 154 -22.11 11.76 -1.79
N ASN A 155 -22.25 11.84 -0.47
CA ASN A 155 -23.22 11.05 0.28
C ASN A 155 -24.68 11.53 0.16
N ILE A 156 -24.93 12.68 -0.47
CA ILE A 156 -26.29 13.18 -0.73
C ILE A 156 -26.73 12.95 -2.18
N GLY A 157 -25.87 12.36 -3.01
CA GLY A 157 -26.20 11.85 -4.34
C GLY A 157 -25.75 12.73 -5.50
N ASN A 158 -25.00 13.81 -5.26
CA ASN A 158 -24.42 14.58 -6.37
C ASN A 158 -23.24 13.83 -6.98
N THR A 159 -23.11 13.91 -8.30
CA THR A 159 -21.97 13.42 -9.07
C THR A 159 -21.19 14.60 -9.62
N TYR A 160 -19.87 14.46 -9.71
CA TYR A 160 -19.00 15.56 -10.13
C TYR A 160 -18.35 15.27 -11.47
N ASP A 161 -18.56 16.19 -12.41
CA ASP A 161 -17.98 16.12 -13.74
C ASP A 161 -16.52 16.58 -13.75
N TYR A 162 -15.82 16.18 -14.81
CA TYR A 162 -14.45 16.59 -15.04
C TYR A 162 -14.36 18.08 -15.41
N ALA A 163 -13.28 18.73 -14.98
CA ALA A 163 -12.98 20.10 -15.38
C ALA A 163 -12.90 20.20 -16.91
N LYS A 164 -13.74 21.06 -17.50
CA LYS A 164 -13.89 21.17 -18.95
C LYS A 164 -12.66 21.84 -19.57
N GLY A 165 -11.95 21.06 -20.38
CA GLY A 165 -10.88 21.48 -21.29
C GLY A 165 -10.91 20.65 -22.56
N ASN A 166 -10.66 21.23 -23.74
CA ASN A 166 -10.70 20.49 -25.00
C ASN A 166 -9.78 19.26 -25.00
N SER A 167 -8.70 19.28 -24.21
CA SER A 167 -7.70 18.21 -24.18
C SER A 167 -8.08 17.03 -23.30
N ILE A 168 -8.91 17.19 -22.26
CA ILE A 168 -9.13 16.11 -21.29
C ILE A 168 -9.80 14.89 -21.93
N TYR A 169 -10.79 15.12 -22.79
CA TYR A 169 -11.60 14.07 -23.43
C TYR A 169 -10.77 13.15 -24.33
N GLU A 170 -9.68 13.66 -24.90
CA GLU A 170 -8.75 12.86 -25.70
C GLU A 170 -8.01 11.83 -24.83
N TYR A 171 -7.74 12.15 -23.56
CA TYR A 171 -6.93 11.31 -22.68
C TYR A 171 -7.73 10.48 -21.68
N LEU A 172 -9.04 10.72 -21.51
CA LEU A 172 -9.87 10.04 -20.50
C LEU A 172 -9.80 8.51 -20.61
N ASN A 173 -9.84 8.01 -21.84
CA ASN A 173 -9.86 6.58 -22.13
C ASN A 173 -8.47 5.99 -22.44
N ASP A 174 -7.42 6.83 -22.44
CA ASP A 174 -6.06 6.35 -22.65
C ASP A 174 -5.59 5.52 -21.46
N VAL A 175 -5.06 4.34 -21.76
CA VAL A 175 -4.39 3.52 -20.76
C VAL A 175 -3.06 4.17 -20.38
N LYS A 176 -2.99 4.71 -19.17
CA LYS A 176 -1.76 5.21 -18.55
C LYS A 176 -0.89 4.04 -18.14
N ASN A 177 0.42 4.17 -18.30
CA ASN A 177 1.40 3.14 -17.93
C ASN A 177 2.42 3.77 -16.98
N LEU A 178 2.09 3.80 -15.68
CA LEU A 178 2.92 4.40 -14.65
C LEU A 178 4.01 3.41 -14.23
N ASN A 179 5.28 3.73 -14.51
CA ASN A 179 6.39 2.92 -14.01
C ASN A 179 6.58 3.17 -12.50
N VAL A 180 6.48 2.10 -11.70
CA VAL A 180 6.74 2.14 -10.27
C VAL A 180 7.88 1.18 -9.96
N PRO A 181 9.07 1.68 -9.55
CA PRO A 181 10.19 0.84 -9.14
C PRO A 181 9.79 -0.13 -8.01
N GLY A 182 10.56 -1.20 -7.86
CA GLY A 182 10.36 -2.15 -6.77
C GLY A 182 10.41 -1.46 -5.40
N GLU A 183 9.55 -1.93 -4.50
CA GLU A 183 9.42 -1.47 -3.10
C GLU A 183 9.18 0.04 -2.93
N SER A 184 8.91 0.74 -4.02
CA SER A 184 8.81 2.21 -4.09
C SER A 184 7.37 2.66 -4.29
N SER A 185 7.15 3.96 -4.08
CA SER A 185 5.85 4.60 -4.29
C SER A 185 5.89 5.63 -5.42
N ALA A 186 4.78 5.75 -6.14
CA ALA A 186 4.51 6.82 -7.06
C ALA A 186 3.23 7.56 -6.64
N THR A 187 3.14 8.85 -6.99
CA THR A 187 1.94 9.66 -6.75
C THR A 187 1.22 9.91 -8.06
N ILE A 188 -0.06 9.61 -8.06
CA ILE A 188 -1.02 10.06 -9.07
C ILE A 188 -1.78 11.25 -8.48
N SER A 189 -1.86 12.36 -9.20
CA SER A 189 -2.48 13.60 -8.68
C SER A 189 -3.44 14.20 -9.70
N SER A 190 -4.51 14.82 -9.20
CA SER A 190 -5.28 15.80 -9.96
C SER A 190 -4.48 17.08 -10.14
N GLY A 191 -4.74 17.82 -11.22
CA GLY A 191 -4.07 19.10 -11.47
C GLY A 191 -4.70 19.87 -12.64
N ARG A 192 -4.02 20.94 -13.04
CA ARG A 192 -4.54 21.91 -14.01
C ARG A 192 -4.78 21.30 -15.40
N ASP A 193 -5.80 21.84 -16.05
CA ASP A 193 -6.15 21.57 -17.43
C ASP A 193 -5.05 22.04 -18.39
N SER A 194 -4.22 21.09 -18.83
CA SER A 194 -3.35 21.29 -20.00
C SER A 194 -3.06 19.95 -20.66
N THR A 195 -2.96 19.95 -21.98
CA THR A 195 -2.61 18.76 -22.79
C THR A 195 -1.35 18.06 -22.28
N ARG A 196 -0.33 18.85 -21.91
CA ARG A 196 0.95 18.33 -21.37
C ARG A 196 0.79 17.68 -20.00
N TYR A 197 -0.22 18.07 -19.24
CA TYR A 197 -0.52 17.48 -17.94
C TYR A 197 -1.16 16.11 -18.13
N PHE A 198 -2.22 16.02 -18.94
CA PHE A 198 -2.96 14.77 -19.14
C PHE A 198 -2.19 13.71 -19.93
N SER A 199 -1.18 14.10 -20.71
CA SER A 199 -0.32 13.13 -21.39
C SER A 199 0.65 12.39 -20.46
N ARG A 200 0.79 12.80 -19.19
CA ARG A 200 1.66 12.11 -18.22
C ARG A 200 0.97 10.90 -17.62
N ASN A 201 1.76 9.87 -17.31
CA ASN A 201 1.28 8.61 -16.73
C ASN A 201 0.98 8.70 -15.22
N ASN A 202 1.24 9.83 -14.58
CA ASN A 202 1.09 10.01 -13.12
C ASN A 202 0.08 11.11 -12.77
N ASN A 203 -0.83 11.41 -13.70
CA ASN A 203 -1.79 12.48 -13.57
C ASN A 203 -3.21 11.95 -13.81
N ILE A 204 -4.17 12.56 -13.13
CA ILE A 204 -5.61 12.37 -13.32
C ILE A 204 -6.28 13.73 -13.50
N GLN A 205 -7.54 13.70 -13.90
CA GLN A 205 -8.38 14.86 -14.04
C GLN A 205 -8.64 15.60 -12.72
N ALA A 206 -8.91 16.90 -12.85
CA ALA A 206 -9.60 17.66 -11.82
C ALA A 206 -11.13 17.59 -12.07
N TYR A 207 -11.88 17.91 -11.03
CA TYR A 207 -13.34 17.88 -11.01
C TYR A 207 -13.87 19.30 -10.79
N VAL A 208 -15.08 19.55 -11.27
CA VAL A 208 -15.77 20.84 -11.15
C VAL A 208 -17.13 20.67 -10.50
N GLY A 209 -17.64 21.78 -9.98
CA GLY A 209 -18.86 21.82 -9.19
C GLY A 209 -18.54 22.12 -7.73
N SER A 210 -19.45 22.85 -7.11
CA SER A 210 -19.37 23.15 -5.68
C SER A 210 -19.78 21.91 -4.90
N ILE A 211 -18.96 21.53 -3.92
CA ILE A 211 -19.32 20.53 -2.92
C ILE A 211 -20.31 21.20 -1.96
N PRO A 212 -21.56 20.72 -1.83
CA PRO A 212 -22.54 21.33 -0.93
C PRO A 212 -22.09 21.26 0.54
N LEU A 213 -22.51 22.25 1.34
CA LEU A 213 -22.15 22.29 2.77
C LEU A 213 -22.81 21.15 3.57
N GLU A 214 -23.88 20.58 3.04
CA GLU A 214 -24.62 19.46 3.63
C GLU A 214 -23.98 18.10 3.31
N ALA A 215 -23.07 18.05 2.32
CA ALA A 215 -22.29 16.85 2.04
C ALA A 215 -21.23 16.68 3.15
N SER A 216 -21.19 15.49 3.75
CA SER A 216 -20.22 15.16 4.79
C SER A 216 -19.16 14.17 4.33
N GLN A 217 -19.37 13.56 3.17
CA GLN A 217 -18.48 12.55 2.60
C GLN A 217 -18.42 12.65 1.09
N MET A 218 -17.22 12.49 0.55
CA MET A 218 -16.96 12.22 -0.86
C MET A 218 -16.63 10.75 -1.03
N ILE A 219 -17.20 10.12 -2.05
CA ILE A 219 -17.03 8.71 -2.38
C ILE A 219 -16.38 8.65 -3.75
N ILE A 220 -15.20 8.05 -3.80
CA ILE A 220 -14.39 7.86 -5.01
C ILE A 220 -14.47 6.39 -5.38
N SER A 221 -15.05 6.09 -6.53
CA SER A 221 -15.17 4.72 -7.04
C SER A 221 -14.12 4.49 -8.15
N PHE A 222 -13.44 3.35 -8.09
CA PHE A 222 -12.37 3.00 -9.00
C PHE A 222 -12.76 1.81 -9.87
N ASP A 223 -12.73 2.02 -11.19
CA ASP A 223 -12.92 1.00 -12.23
C ASP A 223 -11.72 1.04 -13.18
N ASN A 224 -11.23 -0.11 -13.65
CA ASN A 224 -10.06 -0.17 -14.53
C ASN A 224 -8.84 0.61 -13.98
N PHE A 225 -8.68 0.65 -12.65
CA PHE A 225 -7.62 1.38 -11.95
C PHE A 225 -6.58 0.42 -11.39
N GLY A 226 -5.75 -0.14 -12.28
CA GLY A 226 -4.87 -1.25 -11.95
C GLY A 226 -5.68 -2.45 -11.46
N PRO A 227 -5.23 -3.11 -10.37
CA PRO A 227 -5.94 -4.25 -9.82
C PRO A 227 -7.08 -3.83 -8.87
N PHE A 228 -7.32 -2.53 -8.62
CA PHE A 228 -8.31 -2.01 -7.66
C PHE A 228 -9.67 -1.69 -8.29
N THR A 229 -10.17 -2.58 -9.16
CA THR A 229 -11.48 -2.38 -9.81
C THR A 229 -12.62 -2.75 -8.86
N GLY A 230 -13.66 -1.92 -8.79
CA GLY A 230 -14.81 -2.09 -7.90
C GLY A 230 -14.58 -1.58 -6.46
N VAL A 231 -13.46 -0.91 -6.20
CA VAL A 231 -13.14 -0.36 -4.88
C VAL A 231 -13.74 1.03 -4.72
N GLU A 232 -14.39 1.28 -3.58
CA GLU A 232 -14.81 2.62 -3.17
C GLU A 232 -13.94 3.13 -2.01
N VAL A 233 -13.61 4.43 -2.05
CA VAL A 233 -12.87 5.12 -1.00
C VAL A 233 -13.61 6.37 -0.55
N ILE A 234 -13.73 6.56 0.75
CA ILE A 234 -14.45 7.67 1.38
C ILE A 234 -13.48 8.72 1.92
N ILE A 235 -13.64 9.97 1.52
CA ILE A 235 -13.03 11.15 2.14
C ILE A 235 -14.10 11.83 3.00
N ASP A 236 -13.82 12.04 4.29
CA ASP A 236 -14.66 12.87 5.16
C ASP A 236 -14.39 14.35 4.84
N LEU A 237 -15.45 15.16 4.74
CA LEU A 237 -15.41 16.60 4.38
C LEU A 237 -15.35 17.54 5.58
#